data_AF-A0A2B7ZV51-F1
#
_entry.id   AF-A0A2B7ZV51-F1
#
_cell.length_a   1.000
_cell.length_b   1.000
_cell.length_c   1.000
_cell.angle_alpha   90.00
_cell.angle_beta   90.00
_cell.angle_gamma   90.00
#
_symmetry.space_group_name_H-M   'P 1'
#
loop_
_entity.id
_entity.type
_entity.pdbx_description
1 polymer ?
#
loop_
_entity_poly.entity_id
_entity_poly.type
_entity_poly.pdbx_seq_one_letter_code
_entity_poly.pdbx_strand_id
1 'polypeptide(L)'
;MQPFALVYITQIILIIVSYLRLLLTINHPMKTAILACLFLSAALAVQAQKNYSTSTDWLIQPIAQKAEIVENKNEIVLQNGLLKRTFITAPNTACVDYVNLSNGQQLLRAVCPEARLEIDGVKYNVGGLRGQKEKAYLLPEWLPNLTASDSDFYLVKYHIKNSEPYIHWSEKAPPGKIPTWTMNKKQPVGKRISFEYKSSLPPLKGVTVNVHYELYDGIPLIAKWLTAENKSSSSVKINRVTNEILGLAEEESAVVGSPEKMKTPQGIYIETNYAFNNAMMYRLSDQTLHWKTDRSYASQVNYDYNTPCLLEVYPENAPGIDLKPGEILTSVRSYELLLDSYDRERRGLAVRKMYRTIAPWTTSNPIFMHLVSRKDEEVKTAIDQCAATGYEALILSFGSHCNMEDSSAANIQKWKKLAQYAHGKGIQIGGYSLFSSRKISDADDVISPKTGKPGGAFFGNAPCFGSKWGLAYRDKIKYFFAQTDFDIWENDGPYPGDVCASAAHPGHQGLDDSQWRQMEMQKDLYRWL
;
A
#
# COMPACT_ATOMS: atom_id res chain seq x y z
N MET A 1 -23.41 -9.13 24.17
CA MET A 1 -22.68 -10.10 25.02
C MET A 1 -22.61 -11.41 24.28
N GLN A 2 -21.43 -11.79 23.78
CA GLN A 2 -21.23 -12.91 22.85
C GLN A 2 -21.04 -14.26 23.58
N PRO A 3 -21.42 -15.39 22.95
CA PRO A 3 -21.30 -16.75 23.48
C PRO A 3 -19.86 -17.22 23.74
N PHE A 4 -18.84 -16.48 23.27
CA PHE A 4 -17.42 -16.76 23.55
C PHE A 4 -17.01 -16.56 25.01
N ALA A 5 -17.67 -15.65 25.74
CA ALA A 5 -17.42 -15.46 27.17
C ALA A 5 -17.79 -16.72 27.98
N LEU A 6 -18.82 -17.45 27.54
CA LEU A 6 -19.28 -18.64 28.26
C LEU A 6 -18.26 -19.78 28.16
N VAL A 7 -17.65 -20.00 26.98
CA VAL A 7 -16.67 -21.09 26.73
C VAL A 7 -15.37 -20.85 27.50
N TYR A 8 -14.89 -19.61 27.56
CA TYR A 8 -13.72 -19.25 28.35
C TYR A 8 -13.97 -19.40 29.86
N ILE A 9 -15.18 -19.05 30.32
CA ILE A 9 -15.58 -19.25 31.71
C ILE A 9 -15.65 -20.75 32.04
N THR A 10 -16.18 -21.61 31.16
CA THR A 10 -16.19 -23.07 31.39
C THR A 10 -14.79 -23.68 31.39
N GLN A 11 -13.87 -23.25 30.52
CA GLN A 11 -12.48 -23.72 30.53
C GLN A 11 -11.74 -23.29 31.79
N ILE A 12 -11.91 -22.04 32.22
CA ILE A 12 -11.33 -21.53 33.47
C ILE A 12 -11.91 -22.30 34.67
N ILE A 13 -13.21 -22.58 34.69
CA ILE A 13 -13.84 -23.39 35.74
C ILE A 13 -13.30 -24.84 35.75
N LEU A 14 -13.16 -25.47 34.58
CA LEU A 14 -12.62 -26.84 34.48
C LEU A 14 -11.16 -26.93 34.92
N ILE A 15 -10.35 -25.92 34.62
CA ILE A 15 -8.99 -25.77 35.13
C ILE A 15 -9.06 -25.61 36.66
N ILE A 16 -9.81 -24.64 37.17
CA ILE A 16 -9.92 -24.40 38.62
C ILE A 16 -10.39 -25.66 39.38
N VAL A 17 -11.38 -26.41 38.85
CA VAL A 17 -11.90 -27.64 39.45
C VAL A 17 -10.86 -28.78 39.42
N SER A 18 -10.12 -28.93 38.32
CA SER A 18 -9.05 -29.95 38.22
C SER A 18 -7.89 -29.63 39.16
N TYR A 19 -7.58 -28.35 39.36
CA TYR A 19 -6.55 -27.89 40.29
C TYR A 19 -6.99 -27.93 41.76
N LEU A 20 -8.26 -27.69 42.07
CA LEU A 20 -8.83 -27.89 43.40
C LEU A 20 -8.76 -29.37 43.81
N ARG A 21 -8.98 -30.31 42.87
CA ARG A 21 -8.76 -31.75 43.09
C ARG A 21 -7.30 -32.08 43.36
N LEU A 22 -6.36 -31.45 42.66
CA LEU A 22 -4.92 -31.61 42.88
C LEU A 22 -4.49 -31.03 44.25
N LEU A 23 -5.07 -29.90 44.66
CA LEU A 23 -4.81 -29.29 45.98
C LEU A 23 -5.39 -30.11 47.14
N LEU A 24 -6.30 -31.06 46.91
CA LEU A 24 -6.84 -31.94 47.95
C LEU A 24 -5.93 -33.14 48.27
N THR A 25 -5.00 -33.51 47.39
CA THR A 25 -4.19 -34.74 47.49
C THR A 25 -2.73 -34.53 47.91
N ILE A 26 -2.31 -33.30 48.14
CA ILE A 26 -0.89 -32.96 48.35
C ILE A 26 -0.65 -32.38 49.77
N ASN A 27 0.50 -32.68 50.38
CA ASN A 27 0.91 -32.13 51.68
C ASN A 27 1.04 -30.59 51.71
N HIS A 28 0.78 -30.01 52.89
CA HIS A 28 0.64 -28.57 53.12
C HIS A 28 1.77 -27.65 52.57
N PRO A 29 3.08 -27.99 52.64
CA PRO A 29 4.14 -27.12 52.13
C PRO A 29 4.22 -27.08 50.59
N MET A 30 3.68 -28.08 49.92
CA MET A 30 3.67 -28.15 48.45
C MET A 30 2.47 -27.37 47.88
N LYS A 31 1.37 -27.27 48.64
CA LYS A 31 0.23 -26.39 48.29
C LYS A 31 0.63 -24.92 48.25
N THR A 32 1.41 -24.46 49.24
CA THR A 32 1.89 -23.07 49.31
C THR A 32 2.87 -22.74 48.19
N ALA A 33 3.76 -23.66 47.82
CA ALA A 33 4.67 -23.48 46.68
C ALA A 33 3.92 -23.40 45.34
N ILE A 34 2.93 -24.27 45.11
CA ILE A 34 2.10 -24.25 43.89
C ILE A 34 1.25 -22.97 43.82
N LEU A 35 0.66 -22.54 44.93
CA LEU A 35 -0.09 -21.27 44.99
C LEU A 35 0.82 -20.08 44.68
N ALA A 36 2.03 -20.04 45.24
CA ALA A 36 3.00 -18.98 44.99
C ALA A 36 3.43 -18.93 43.52
N CYS A 37 3.69 -20.09 42.89
CA CYS A 37 3.99 -20.17 41.46
C CYS A 37 2.79 -19.72 40.59
N LEU A 38 1.56 -20.05 40.99
CA LEU A 38 0.34 -19.61 40.30
C LEU A 38 0.16 -18.10 40.40
N PHE A 39 0.29 -17.51 41.59
CA PHE A 39 0.26 -16.06 41.76
C PHE A 39 1.37 -15.36 40.99
N LEU A 40 2.58 -15.94 40.94
CA LEU A 40 3.69 -15.41 40.17
C LEU A 40 3.41 -15.48 38.66
N SER A 41 2.86 -16.59 38.16
CA SER A 41 2.48 -16.74 36.74
C SER A 41 1.33 -15.81 36.33
N ALA A 42 0.32 -15.63 37.20
CA ALA A 42 -0.77 -14.69 36.97
C ALA A 42 -0.27 -13.24 37.04
N ALA A 43 0.62 -12.91 37.97
CA ALA A 43 1.25 -11.60 38.05
C ALA A 43 2.13 -11.32 36.82
N LEU A 44 2.92 -12.29 36.34
CA LEU A 44 3.72 -12.18 35.13
C LEU A 44 2.83 -12.04 33.87
N ALA A 45 1.72 -12.77 33.78
CA ALA A 45 0.75 -12.63 32.70
C ALA A 45 0.07 -11.25 32.72
N VAL A 46 -0.34 -10.75 33.89
CA VAL A 46 -0.93 -9.42 34.06
C VAL A 46 0.10 -8.31 33.77
N GLN A 47 1.36 -8.49 34.17
CA GLN A 47 2.46 -7.56 33.87
C GLN A 47 2.77 -7.53 32.37
N ALA A 48 2.81 -8.71 31.72
CA ALA A 48 2.96 -8.82 30.27
C ALA A 48 1.79 -8.15 29.54
N GLN A 49 0.56 -8.30 30.02
CA GLN A 49 -0.63 -7.67 29.43
C GLN A 49 -0.67 -6.15 29.65
N LYS A 50 -0.20 -5.66 30.82
CA LYS A 50 -0.04 -4.22 31.09
C LYS A 50 0.96 -3.54 30.15
N ASN A 51 1.98 -4.26 29.69
CA ASN A 51 2.97 -3.71 28.76
C ASN A 51 2.41 -3.43 27.35
N TYR A 52 1.21 -3.92 27.01
CA TYR A 52 0.59 -3.77 25.68
C TYR A 52 -0.71 -2.95 25.67
N SER A 53 -1.04 -2.28 26.78
CA SER A 53 -2.14 -1.31 26.79
C SER A 53 -1.55 0.09 26.89
N THR A 54 -1.32 0.72 25.73
CA THR A 54 -1.28 2.18 25.71
C THR A 54 -2.67 2.64 26.15
N SER A 55 -2.80 3.22 27.35
CA SER A 55 -4.08 3.77 27.85
C SER A 55 -4.60 4.96 27.02
N THR A 56 -3.89 5.28 25.94
CA THR A 56 -4.05 6.48 25.12
C THR A 56 -4.63 6.05 23.77
N ASP A 57 -5.82 6.56 23.44
CA ASP A 57 -6.41 6.33 22.13
C ASP A 57 -5.66 7.15 21.07
N TRP A 58 -4.84 6.45 20.29
CA TRP A 58 -3.99 7.04 19.25
C TRP A 58 -4.77 7.75 18.15
N LEU A 59 -6.09 7.55 18.00
CA LEU A 59 -6.87 8.29 17.02
C LEU A 59 -7.10 9.75 17.42
N ILE A 60 -7.21 10.02 18.72
CA ILE A 60 -7.56 11.34 19.26
C ILE A 60 -6.43 11.99 20.08
N GLN A 61 -5.42 11.22 20.47
CA GLN A 61 -4.27 11.73 21.22
C GLN A 61 -2.95 11.41 20.49
N PRO A 62 -1.99 12.37 20.51
CA PRO A 62 -0.68 12.14 19.92
C PRO A 62 0.12 11.12 20.75
N ILE A 63 0.89 10.28 20.06
CA ILE A 63 1.80 9.32 20.69
C ILE A 63 3.20 9.93 20.80
N ALA A 64 3.78 9.81 22.00
CA ALA A 64 5.10 10.38 22.30
C ALA A 64 6.24 9.58 21.66
N GLN A 65 6.16 8.25 21.64
CA GLN A 65 7.16 7.40 21.01
C GLN A 65 7.18 7.65 19.50
N LYS A 66 8.37 7.90 18.98
CA LYS A 66 8.62 8.11 17.54
C LYS A 66 9.01 6.80 16.87
N ALA A 67 8.92 6.77 15.54
CA ALA A 67 9.42 5.66 14.77
C ALA A 67 10.93 5.49 15.01
N GLU A 68 11.33 4.28 15.36
CA GLU A 68 12.71 3.89 15.59
C GLU A 68 13.00 2.52 14.99
N ILE A 69 14.28 2.31 14.69
CA ILE A 69 14.81 1.04 14.20
C ILE A 69 15.97 0.68 15.12
N VAL A 70 15.84 -0.44 15.84
CA VAL A 70 16.78 -0.88 16.86
C VAL A 70 17.52 -2.12 16.36
N GLU A 71 18.84 -2.07 16.38
CA GLU A 71 19.73 -3.15 15.96
C GLU A 71 20.25 -3.91 17.19
N ASN A 72 20.03 -5.23 17.23
CA ASN A 72 20.40 -6.10 18.35
C ASN A 72 21.11 -7.36 17.84
N LYS A 73 22.44 -7.32 17.66
CA LYS A 73 23.26 -8.43 17.13
C LYS A 73 22.71 -9.03 15.82
N ASN A 74 21.80 -9.98 15.91
CA ASN A 74 21.18 -10.67 14.78
C ASN A 74 19.72 -10.27 14.55
N GLU A 75 19.18 -9.34 15.34
CA GLU A 75 17.80 -8.87 15.27
C GLU A 75 17.73 -7.39 14.88
N ILE A 76 16.70 -7.03 14.13
CA ILE A 76 16.34 -5.66 13.79
C ILE A 76 14.87 -5.46 14.13
N VAL A 77 14.58 -4.47 14.98
CA VAL A 77 13.22 -4.16 15.46
C VAL A 77 12.77 -2.81 14.95
N LEU A 78 11.66 -2.78 14.23
CA LEU A 78 10.97 -1.56 13.79
C LEU A 78 9.81 -1.31 14.76
N GLN A 79 9.78 -0.15 15.44
CA GLN A 79 8.68 0.18 16.35
C GLN A 79 8.40 1.67 16.45
N ASN A 80 7.16 2.05 16.76
CA ASN A 80 6.75 3.46 16.89
C ASN A 80 5.78 3.71 18.06
N GLY A 81 5.74 2.78 19.01
CA GLY A 81 4.83 2.79 20.15
C GLY A 81 3.40 2.30 19.87
N LEU A 82 3.03 2.07 18.60
CA LEU A 82 1.72 1.51 18.22
C LEU A 82 1.85 0.20 17.45
N LEU A 83 3.00 -0.06 16.83
CA LEU A 83 3.34 -1.35 16.26
C LEU A 83 4.80 -1.72 16.53
N LYS A 84 5.09 -3.02 16.39
CA LYS A 84 6.44 -3.58 16.41
C LYS A 84 6.56 -4.66 15.33
N ARG A 85 7.60 -4.61 14.51
CA ARG A 85 7.95 -5.66 13.53
C ARG A 85 9.41 -6.05 13.71
N THR A 86 9.69 -7.33 13.93
CA THR A 86 11.05 -7.83 14.24
C THR A 86 11.54 -8.76 13.14
N PHE A 87 12.79 -8.57 12.75
CA PHE A 87 13.49 -9.39 11.77
C PHE A 87 14.72 -10.02 12.42
N ILE A 88 14.96 -11.30 12.15
CA ILE A 88 16.31 -11.88 12.30
C ILE A 88 17.07 -11.70 10.99
N THR A 89 18.40 -11.64 11.04
CA THR A 89 19.28 -11.39 9.88
C THR A 89 20.12 -12.60 9.47
N ALA A 90 20.19 -13.63 10.33
CA ALA A 90 20.93 -14.87 10.09
C ALA A 90 20.07 -16.10 10.47
N PRO A 91 20.17 -17.23 9.74
CA PRO A 91 21.07 -17.48 8.60
C PRO A 91 20.65 -16.80 7.28
N ASN A 92 19.45 -16.25 7.22
CA ASN A 92 19.01 -15.25 6.23
C ASN A 92 17.96 -14.35 6.91
N THR A 93 17.52 -13.27 6.24
CA THR A 93 16.55 -12.36 6.84
C THR A 93 15.16 -12.97 6.92
N ALA A 94 14.49 -12.88 8.06
CA ALA A 94 13.11 -13.32 8.21
C ALA A 94 12.35 -12.48 9.24
N CYS A 95 11.14 -12.08 8.90
CA CYS A 95 10.18 -11.49 9.81
C CYS A 95 9.67 -12.54 10.80
N VAL A 96 9.94 -12.35 12.08
CA VAL A 96 9.63 -13.29 13.16
C VAL A 96 8.61 -12.74 14.17
N ASP A 97 8.30 -11.45 14.10
CA ASP A 97 7.32 -10.80 14.98
C ASP A 97 6.62 -9.66 14.24
N TYR A 98 5.30 -9.53 14.36
CA TYR A 98 4.55 -8.36 13.88
C TYR A 98 3.34 -8.10 14.79
N VAL A 99 3.50 -7.16 15.72
CA VAL A 99 2.55 -6.93 16.81
C VAL A 99 1.89 -5.57 16.67
N ASN A 100 0.58 -5.53 16.86
CA ASN A 100 -0.13 -4.30 17.16
C ASN A 100 0.02 -3.99 18.66
N LEU A 101 0.83 -2.99 19.00
CA LEU A 101 1.10 -2.61 20.39
C LEU A 101 -0.09 -1.91 21.06
N SER A 102 -1.12 -1.51 20.29
CA SER A 102 -2.31 -0.84 20.82
C SER A 102 -3.27 -1.83 21.51
N ASN A 103 -3.25 -3.10 21.11
CA ASN A 103 -4.11 -4.16 21.66
C ASN A 103 -3.36 -5.46 22.00
N GLY A 104 -2.04 -5.52 21.77
CA GLY A 104 -1.21 -6.70 22.00
C GLY A 104 -1.39 -7.82 20.98
N GLN A 105 -2.09 -7.61 19.87
CA GLN A 105 -2.34 -8.64 18.87
C GLN A 105 -1.05 -9.01 18.13
N GLN A 106 -0.61 -10.26 18.28
CA GLN A 106 0.35 -10.89 17.38
C GLN A 106 -0.36 -11.22 16.05
N LEU A 107 0.18 -10.74 14.94
CA LEU A 107 -0.37 -10.99 13.61
C LEU A 107 0.22 -12.25 12.96
N LEU A 108 1.49 -12.54 13.20
CA LEU A 108 2.18 -13.65 12.54
C LEU A 108 1.95 -14.98 13.25
N ARG A 109 1.78 -16.04 12.45
CA ARG A 109 1.84 -17.44 12.89
C ARG A 109 3.03 -18.21 12.32
N ALA A 110 3.59 -17.75 11.20
CA ALA A 110 4.66 -18.47 10.51
C ALA A 110 5.60 -17.54 9.76
N VAL A 111 6.87 -17.93 9.69
CA VAL A 111 7.88 -17.25 8.88
C VAL A 111 7.58 -17.46 7.40
N CYS A 112 7.65 -16.38 6.64
CA CYS A 112 7.56 -16.37 5.18
C CYS A 112 8.77 -15.62 4.58
N PRO A 113 9.07 -15.80 3.28
CA PRO A 113 10.02 -14.94 2.58
C PRO A 113 9.60 -13.46 2.63
N GLU A 114 10.57 -12.56 2.64
CA GLU A 114 10.32 -11.12 2.67
C GLU A 114 9.72 -10.61 1.36
N ALA A 115 10.07 -11.25 0.24
CA ALA A 115 9.46 -11.05 -1.06
C ALA A 115 9.70 -12.28 -1.94
N ARG A 116 9.13 -12.29 -3.14
CA ARG A 116 9.40 -13.31 -4.16
C ARG A 116 9.39 -12.68 -5.54
N LEU A 117 10.41 -12.97 -6.33
CA LEU A 117 10.46 -12.60 -7.75
C LEU A 117 10.30 -13.86 -8.59
N GLU A 118 9.58 -13.74 -9.69
CA GLU A 118 9.61 -14.71 -10.78
C GLU A 118 10.41 -14.10 -11.92
N ILE A 119 11.57 -14.69 -12.21
CA ILE A 119 12.57 -14.19 -13.15
C ILE A 119 12.79 -15.27 -14.20
N ASP A 120 12.62 -14.92 -15.47
CA ASP A 120 12.72 -15.84 -16.61
C ASP A 120 11.92 -17.14 -16.39
N GLY A 121 10.74 -17.02 -15.77
CA GLY A 121 9.83 -18.11 -15.44
C GLY A 121 10.16 -18.92 -14.18
N VAL A 122 11.24 -18.58 -13.46
CA VAL A 122 11.66 -19.28 -12.23
C VAL A 122 11.41 -18.42 -11.00
N LYS A 123 10.85 -19.02 -9.94
CA LYS A 123 10.53 -18.32 -8.69
C LYS A 123 11.72 -18.35 -7.72
N TYR A 124 12.09 -17.19 -7.22
CA TYR A 124 13.15 -16.99 -6.26
C TYR A 124 12.63 -16.20 -5.06
N ASN A 125 12.87 -16.73 -3.86
CA ASN A 125 12.53 -16.04 -2.62
C ASN A 125 13.61 -15.00 -2.29
N VAL A 126 13.18 -13.91 -1.65
CA VAL A 126 14.07 -12.89 -1.11
C VAL A 126 14.00 -12.97 0.41
N GLY A 127 15.13 -13.28 1.04
CA GLY A 127 15.10 -13.67 2.45
C GLY A 127 14.28 -14.95 2.68
N GLY A 128 13.78 -15.08 3.90
CA GLY A 128 13.01 -16.22 4.38
C GLY A 128 13.86 -17.32 4.98
N LEU A 129 13.19 -18.18 5.75
CA LEU A 129 13.77 -19.37 6.35
C LEU A 129 12.82 -20.56 6.20
N ARG A 130 13.38 -21.77 6.24
CA ARG A 130 12.69 -23.06 6.10
C ARG A 130 12.91 -23.92 7.35
N GLY A 131 12.03 -24.90 7.53
CA GLY A 131 12.13 -25.88 8.63
C GLY A 131 11.12 -25.69 9.76
N GLN A 132 10.30 -24.63 9.72
CA GLN A 132 9.18 -24.48 10.65
C GLN A 132 8.13 -25.56 10.37
N LYS A 133 7.98 -26.52 11.29
CA LYS A 133 7.03 -27.63 11.17
C LYS A 133 5.61 -27.23 11.57
N GLU A 134 5.46 -26.66 12.76
CA GLU A 134 4.19 -26.13 13.25
C GLU A 134 4.00 -24.70 12.75
N LYS A 135 2.84 -24.39 12.16
CA LYS A 135 2.53 -23.10 11.52
C LYS A 135 1.28 -22.41 12.07
N ALA A 136 0.74 -22.88 13.19
CA ALA A 136 -0.31 -22.21 13.96
C ALA A 136 0.22 -21.04 14.81
N TYR A 137 1.49 -21.10 15.18
CA TYR A 137 2.21 -20.09 15.97
C TYR A 137 3.72 -20.24 15.72
N LEU A 138 4.49 -19.24 16.16
CA LEU A 138 5.96 -19.23 16.07
C LEU A 138 6.54 -19.02 17.46
N LEU A 139 7.38 -19.96 17.92
CA LEU A 139 8.12 -19.81 19.18
C LEU A 139 9.57 -19.36 18.93
N PRO A 140 10.11 -18.43 19.74
CA PRO A 140 11.49 -17.98 19.61
C PRO A 140 12.53 -19.11 19.67
N GLU A 141 12.30 -20.15 20.49
CA GLU A 141 13.23 -21.30 20.60
C GLU A 141 13.39 -22.12 19.31
N TRP A 142 12.50 -21.95 18.32
CA TRP A 142 12.60 -22.65 17.05
C TRP A 142 13.51 -21.95 16.04
N LEU A 143 13.69 -20.64 16.17
CA LEU A 143 14.45 -19.82 15.23
C LEU A 143 15.88 -20.33 14.97
N PRO A 144 16.65 -20.80 15.98
CA PRO A 144 17.99 -21.33 15.74
C PRO A 144 18.04 -22.58 14.84
N ASN A 145 16.93 -23.32 14.71
CA ASN A 145 16.84 -24.53 13.90
C ASN A 145 16.33 -24.28 12.47
N LEU A 146 15.94 -23.04 12.16
CA LEU A 146 15.49 -22.66 10.83
C LEU A 146 16.70 -22.42 9.92
N THR A 147 16.55 -22.77 8.63
CA THR A 147 17.65 -22.76 7.67
C THR A 147 17.32 -21.93 6.42
N ALA A 148 18.34 -21.30 5.85
CA ALA A 148 18.25 -20.64 4.54
C ALA A 148 18.33 -21.69 3.41
N SER A 149 17.90 -21.33 2.19
CA SER A 149 18.17 -22.14 0.99
C SER A 149 19.17 -21.45 0.08
N ASP A 150 20.09 -22.22 -0.47
CA ASP A 150 21.01 -21.84 -1.55
C ASP A 150 20.34 -21.27 -2.80
N SER A 151 19.02 -21.47 -2.97
CA SER A 151 18.22 -20.95 -4.08
C SER A 151 17.66 -19.53 -3.87
N ASP A 152 17.88 -18.91 -2.71
CA ASP A 152 17.30 -17.61 -2.37
C ASP A 152 18.20 -16.43 -2.74
N PHE A 153 17.64 -15.22 -2.67
CA PHE A 153 18.43 -14.02 -2.44
C PHE A 153 18.76 -13.87 -0.94
N TYR A 154 20.03 -13.61 -0.65
CA TYR A 154 20.58 -13.46 0.70
C TYR A 154 20.82 -12.00 1.04
N LEU A 155 20.55 -11.63 2.30
CA LEU A 155 20.88 -10.32 2.82
C LEU A 155 22.39 -10.09 2.73
N VAL A 156 22.78 -8.98 2.11
CA VAL A 156 24.18 -8.53 2.04
C VAL A 156 24.45 -7.43 3.05
N LYS A 157 23.52 -6.47 3.16
CA LYS A 157 23.60 -5.31 4.05
C LYS A 157 22.24 -4.63 4.15
N TYR A 158 22.11 -3.69 5.07
CA TYR A 158 20.95 -2.82 5.16
C TYR A 158 21.37 -1.37 5.41
N HIS A 159 20.45 -0.46 5.12
CA HIS A 159 20.63 0.98 5.28
C HIS A 159 19.45 1.57 6.03
N ILE A 160 19.72 2.22 7.16
CA ILE A 160 18.73 2.95 7.96
C ILE A 160 18.85 4.45 7.68
N LYS A 161 17.71 5.10 7.42
CA LYS A 161 17.61 6.54 7.18
C LYS A 161 16.34 7.09 7.84
N ASN A 162 16.23 8.41 7.90
CA ASN A 162 14.92 9.03 8.11
C ASN A 162 14.03 8.74 6.87
N SER A 163 12.71 8.68 7.08
CA SER A 163 11.78 8.58 5.97
C SER A 163 11.84 9.84 5.11
N GLU A 164 11.63 9.67 3.82
CA GLU A 164 11.53 10.76 2.85
C GLU A 164 10.13 10.72 2.23
N PRO A 165 9.48 11.88 2.03
CA PRO A 165 8.16 11.93 1.42
C PRO A 165 8.15 11.20 0.08
N TYR A 166 7.18 10.32 -0.11
CA TYR A 166 7.01 9.66 -1.40
C TYR A 166 6.61 10.63 -2.51
N ILE A 167 5.81 11.65 -2.15
CA ILE A 167 5.45 12.78 -3.01
C ILE A 167 5.88 14.05 -2.28
N HIS A 168 6.72 14.85 -2.94
CA HIS A 168 7.22 16.12 -2.41
C HIS A 168 6.20 17.25 -2.55
N TRP A 169 5.06 17.08 -1.89
CA TRP A 169 4.04 18.11 -1.75
C TRP A 169 4.46 19.25 -0.80
N SER A 170 4.02 20.47 -1.10
CA SER A 170 4.10 21.62 -0.20
C SER A 170 2.76 22.34 -0.18
N GLU A 171 2.34 22.80 1.00
CA GLU A 171 1.20 23.73 1.09
C GLU A 171 1.49 25.10 0.46
N LYS A 172 2.78 25.44 0.32
CA LYS A 172 3.19 26.71 -0.27
C LYS A 172 3.06 26.59 -1.78
N ALA A 173 2.26 27.46 -2.35
CA ALA A 173 2.21 27.61 -3.79
C ALA A 173 3.56 28.12 -4.33
N PRO A 174 4.00 27.63 -5.51
CA PRO A 174 5.07 28.28 -6.28
C PRO A 174 4.75 29.76 -6.55
N PRO A 175 5.76 30.59 -6.85
CA PRO A 175 5.54 31.97 -7.27
C PRO A 175 4.51 32.05 -8.41
N GLY A 176 3.49 32.90 -8.25
CA GLY A 176 2.43 33.07 -9.23
C GLY A 176 1.21 32.14 -9.06
N LYS A 177 1.19 31.26 -8.06
CA LYS A 177 0.01 30.44 -7.71
C LYS A 177 -0.55 30.81 -6.33
N ILE A 178 -1.81 30.47 -6.09
CA ILE A 178 -2.47 30.68 -4.80
C ILE A 178 -2.27 29.45 -3.91
N PRO A 179 -1.80 29.61 -2.66
CA PRO A 179 -1.72 28.50 -1.70
C PRO A 179 -3.10 27.89 -1.43
N THR A 180 -3.21 26.57 -1.53
CA THR A 180 -4.45 25.86 -1.16
C THR A 180 -4.51 25.70 0.36
N TRP A 181 -5.63 26.09 0.96
CA TRP A 181 -5.85 25.81 2.38
C TRP A 181 -5.85 24.29 2.63
N THR A 182 -5.04 23.85 3.60
CA THR A 182 -4.91 22.46 4.01
C THR A 182 -4.85 22.35 5.51
N MET A 183 -5.60 21.39 6.08
CA MET A 183 -5.57 21.15 7.52
C MET A 183 -4.25 20.50 7.97
N ASN A 184 -3.75 19.50 7.22
CA ASN A 184 -2.43 18.91 7.46
C ASN A 184 -1.40 19.47 6.46
N LYS A 185 -0.48 20.26 7.00
CA LYS A 185 0.58 20.95 6.26
C LYS A 185 1.92 20.21 6.35
N LYS A 186 1.97 19.11 7.09
CA LYS A 186 3.19 18.36 7.39
C LYS A 186 3.31 17.17 6.47
N GLN A 187 4.50 17.01 5.91
CA GLN A 187 4.91 15.78 5.26
C GLN A 187 5.03 14.63 6.28
N PRO A 188 4.86 13.36 5.84
CA PRO A 188 5.04 12.23 6.73
C PRO A 188 6.49 12.17 7.21
N VAL A 189 6.65 11.83 8.49
CA VAL A 189 7.94 11.68 9.16
C VAL A 189 8.02 10.31 9.83
N GLY A 190 9.25 9.80 9.96
CA GLY A 190 9.50 8.47 10.48
C GLY A 190 10.88 7.94 10.11
N LYS A 191 11.00 6.62 10.01
CA LYS A 191 12.25 5.91 9.71
C LYS A 191 12.08 4.96 8.54
N ARG A 192 13.16 4.78 7.78
CA ARG A 192 13.23 3.84 6.66
C ARG A 192 14.39 2.89 6.86
N ILE A 193 14.16 1.61 6.63
CA ILE A 193 15.23 0.61 6.43
C ILE A 193 15.10 -0.01 5.04
N SER A 194 16.24 -0.23 4.40
CA SER A 194 16.32 -0.92 3.11
C SER A 194 17.29 -2.10 3.24
N PHE A 195 16.79 -3.30 3.04
CA PHE A 195 17.57 -4.54 3.05
C PHE A 195 18.02 -4.85 1.61
N GLU A 196 19.33 -4.87 1.35
CA GLU A 196 19.92 -5.22 0.05
C GLU A 196 20.20 -6.73 0.00
N TYR A 197 19.66 -7.39 -1.01
CA TYR A 197 19.82 -8.82 -1.25
C TYR A 197 20.47 -9.13 -2.59
N LYS A 198 21.26 -10.20 -2.61
CA LYS A 198 21.90 -10.76 -3.83
C LYS A 198 21.82 -12.28 -3.79
N SER A 199 21.90 -12.92 -4.96
CA SER A 199 22.00 -14.37 -5.07
C SER A 199 23.33 -14.77 -5.70
N SER A 200 23.87 -15.90 -5.29
CA SER A 200 25.05 -16.53 -5.91
C SER A 200 24.68 -17.39 -7.12
N LEU A 201 23.38 -17.60 -7.40
CA LEU A 201 22.94 -18.39 -8.53
C LEU A 201 23.36 -17.75 -9.86
N PRO A 202 23.94 -18.51 -10.81
CA PRO A 202 24.37 -17.97 -12.10
C PRO A 202 23.29 -17.19 -12.87
N PRO A 203 22.01 -17.63 -12.93
CA PRO A 203 20.95 -16.88 -13.61
C PRO A 203 20.63 -15.51 -13.00
N LEU A 204 20.97 -15.29 -11.72
CA LEU A 204 20.67 -14.06 -10.99
C LEU A 204 21.88 -13.14 -10.85
N LYS A 205 23.00 -13.49 -11.48
CA LYS A 205 24.24 -12.74 -11.39
C LYS A 205 24.04 -11.32 -11.92
N GLY A 206 24.26 -10.33 -11.06
CA GLY A 206 24.08 -8.91 -11.40
C GLY A 206 22.69 -8.37 -11.06
N VAL A 207 21.73 -9.19 -10.65
CA VAL A 207 20.43 -8.71 -10.13
C VAL A 207 20.59 -8.36 -8.65
N THR A 208 20.30 -7.11 -8.29
CA THR A 208 20.26 -6.65 -6.89
C THR A 208 18.82 -6.34 -6.51
N VAL A 209 18.36 -6.86 -5.37
CA VAL A 209 17.01 -6.62 -4.87
C VAL A 209 17.10 -5.83 -3.57
N ASN A 210 16.34 -4.75 -3.43
CA ASN A 210 16.18 -4.06 -2.15
C ASN A 210 14.74 -4.15 -1.67
N VAL A 211 14.54 -4.60 -0.43
CA VAL A 211 13.23 -4.56 0.24
C VAL A 211 13.23 -3.39 1.21
N HIS A 212 12.29 -2.48 1.02
CA HIS A 212 12.20 -1.23 1.76
C HIS A 212 11.02 -1.25 2.71
N TYR A 213 11.26 -0.83 3.95
CA TYR A 213 10.25 -0.61 4.97
C TYR A 213 10.30 0.84 5.43
N GLU A 214 9.16 1.49 5.53
CA GLU A 214 9.02 2.85 6.03
C GLU A 214 7.98 2.89 7.15
N LEU A 215 8.44 3.24 8.34
CA LEU A 215 7.65 3.32 9.56
C LEU A 215 7.31 4.77 9.85
N TYR A 216 6.04 5.07 10.10
CA TYR A 216 5.55 6.44 10.33
C TYR A 216 5.35 6.76 11.81
N ASP A 217 5.54 8.01 12.19
CA ASP A 217 5.24 8.48 13.54
C ASP A 217 3.72 8.51 13.84
N GLY A 218 3.33 8.11 15.05
CA GLY A 218 2.00 8.40 15.60
C GLY A 218 0.80 7.67 14.95
N ILE A 219 1.07 6.62 14.18
CA ILE A 219 0.07 5.75 13.54
C ILE A 219 0.62 4.31 13.44
N PRO A 220 -0.16 3.23 13.65
CA PRO A 220 0.34 1.86 13.49
C PRO A 220 0.44 1.49 12.00
N LEU A 221 1.37 2.13 11.28
CA LEU A 221 1.51 2.03 9.83
C LEU A 221 2.94 1.72 9.40
N ILE A 222 3.11 0.69 8.57
CA ILE A 222 4.32 0.45 7.78
C ILE A 222 3.98 0.59 6.31
N ALA A 223 4.84 1.22 5.52
CA ALA A 223 4.83 1.07 4.07
C ALA A 223 5.95 0.10 3.64
N LYS A 224 5.67 -0.74 2.64
CA LYS A 224 6.63 -1.69 2.08
C LYS A 224 6.63 -1.64 0.55
N TRP A 225 7.82 -1.71 -0.04
CA TRP A 225 7.99 -1.91 -1.49
C TRP A 225 9.34 -2.57 -1.76
N LEU A 226 9.54 -2.97 -3.00
CA LEU A 226 10.75 -3.61 -3.48
C LEU A 226 11.32 -2.83 -4.67
N THR A 227 12.64 -2.76 -4.78
CA THR A 227 13.32 -2.39 -6.03
C THR A 227 14.18 -3.54 -6.53
N ALA A 228 14.16 -3.81 -7.83
CA ALA A 228 15.02 -4.76 -8.51
C ALA A 228 15.85 -4.02 -9.56
N GLU A 229 17.16 -4.08 -9.42
CA GLU A 229 18.13 -3.42 -10.29
C GLU A 229 18.90 -4.46 -11.09
N ASN A 230 18.95 -4.29 -12.41
CA ASN A 230 19.72 -5.15 -13.30
C ASN A 230 21.11 -4.55 -13.58
N LYS A 231 22.14 -5.04 -12.88
CA LYS A 231 23.56 -4.67 -13.12
C LYS A 231 24.28 -5.65 -14.03
N SER A 232 23.57 -6.57 -14.67
CA SER A 232 24.14 -7.47 -15.66
C SER A 232 24.27 -6.77 -17.03
N SER A 233 24.89 -7.46 -17.99
CA SER A 233 25.03 -6.96 -19.37
C SER A 233 23.86 -7.35 -20.28
N SER A 234 22.87 -8.10 -19.79
CA SER A 234 21.72 -8.59 -20.57
C SER A 234 20.40 -8.19 -19.91
N SER A 235 19.33 -8.10 -20.69
CA SER A 235 17.99 -7.93 -20.13
C SER A 235 17.57 -9.17 -19.34
N VAL A 236 16.73 -8.95 -18.33
CA VAL A 236 16.16 -9.99 -17.47
C VAL A 236 14.65 -9.83 -17.50
N LYS A 237 13.89 -10.91 -17.75
CA LYS A 237 12.43 -10.83 -17.76
C LYS A 237 11.90 -11.02 -16.35
N ILE A 238 11.21 -10.01 -15.83
CA ILE A 238 10.51 -10.09 -14.53
C ILE A 238 9.07 -10.49 -14.79
N ASN A 239 8.77 -11.78 -14.58
CA ASN A 239 7.43 -12.35 -14.73
C ASN A 239 6.50 -11.94 -13.58
N ARG A 240 7.02 -11.73 -12.37
CA ARG A 240 6.21 -11.29 -11.23
C ARG A 240 7.08 -10.73 -10.12
N VAL A 241 6.56 -9.73 -9.41
CA VAL A 241 7.09 -9.28 -8.13
C VAL A 241 5.99 -9.41 -7.08
N THR A 242 6.17 -10.32 -6.13
CA THR A 242 5.39 -10.37 -4.88
C THR A 242 6.16 -9.61 -3.82
N ASN A 243 5.73 -8.40 -3.49
CA ASN A 243 6.48 -7.52 -2.59
C ASN A 243 6.20 -7.78 -1.12
N GLU A 244 5.13 -8.49 -0.76
CA GLU A 244 4.84 -8.91 0.62
C GLU A 244 4.24 -10.32 0.65
N ILE A 245 4.67 -11.13 1.62
CA ILE A 245 4.16 -12.47 1.91
C ILE A 245 4.09 -12.63 3.44
N LEU A 246 2.89 -12.75 4.01
CA LEU A 246 2.71 -12.92 5.47
C LEU A 246 1.88 -14.17 5.78
N GLY A 247 2.43 -15.04 6.63
CA GLY A 247 1.71 -16.13 7.28
C GLY A 247 1.01 -15.60 8.52
N LEU A 248 -0.24 -15.18 8.38
CA LEU A 248 -1.00 -14.50 9.43
C LEU A 248 -1.86 -15.47 10.23
N ALA A 249 -2.08 -15.19 11.51
CA ALA A 249 -3.03 -15.91 12.34
C ALA A 249 -4.42 -15.92 11.70
N GLU A 250 -5.11 -17.06 11.73
CA GLU A 250 -6.42 -17.20 11.12
C GLU A 250 -7.47 -16.31 11.80
N GLU A 251 -8.40 -15.78 11.01
CA GLU A 251 -9.48 -14.92 11.52
C GLU A 251 -10.60 -15.74 12.18
N GLU A 252 -10.88 -16.91 11.61
CA GLU A 252 -11.89 -17.83 12.10
C GLU A 252 -11.47 -19.28 11.85
N SER A 253 -11.76 -20.15 12.81
CA SER A 253 -11.45 -21.58 12.75
C SER A 253 -12.64 -22.36 12.21
N ALA A 254 -12.84 -22.35 10.90
CA ALA A 254 -13.95 -23.04 10.23
C ALA A 254 -13.57 -24.47 9.80
N VAL A 255 -14.34 -25.46 10.25
CA VAL A 255 -14.12 -26.89 9.94
C VAL A 255 -14.30 -27.19 8.44
N VAL A 256 -15.25 -26.52 7.79
CA VAL A 256 -15.54 -26.60 6.34
C VAL A 256 -15.93 -25.22 5.83
N GLY A 257 -15.63 -24.94 4.57
CA GLY A 257 -15.93 -23.66 3.93
C GLY A 257 -15.05 -23.43 2.71
N SER A 258 -15.55 -22.70 1.71
CA SER A 258 -14.69 -22.27 0.60
C SER A 258 -13.85 -21.05 1.04
N PRO A 259 -12.61 -20.90 0.55
CA PRO A 259 -11.73 -19.78 0.91
C PRO A 259 -12.38 -18.40 0.76
N GLU A 260 -13.25 -18.23 -0.23
CA GLU A 260 -13.90 -16.95 -0.56
C GLU A 260 -15.03 -16.58 0.41
N LYS A 261 -15.58 -17.57 1.14
CA LYS A 261 -16.63 -17.37 2.14
C LYS A 261 -16.08 -17.18 3.54
N MET A 262 -14.91 -17.76 3.82
CA MET A 262 -14.24 -17.62 5.10
C MET A 262 -13.69 -16.20 5.26
N LYS A 263 -13.73 -15.69 6.49
CA LYS A 263 -13.11 -14.39 6.79
C LYS A 263 -11.61 -14.48 6.69
N THR A 264 -11.02 -13.44 6.10
CA THR A 264 -9.58 -13.24 6.08
C THR A 264 -9.16 -12.42 7.30
N PRO A 265 -7.89 -12.54 7.75
CA PRO A 265 -7.36 -11.80 8.90
C PRO A 265 -7.68 -10.30 8.84
N GLN A 266 -8.37 -9.79 9.86
CA GLN A 266 -8.89 -8.43 9.90
C GLN A 266 -8.08 -7.46 10.78
N GLY A 267 -7.08 -7.96 11.52
CA GLY A 267 -6.17 -7.14 12.34
C GLY A 267 -5.22 -6.25 11.53
N ILE A 268 -5.22 -6.39 10.20
CA ILE A 268 -4.40 -5.60 9.29
C ILE A 268 -5.24 -5.13 8.10
N TYR A 269 -5.12 -3.86 7.75
CA TYR A 269 -5.64 -3.28 6.52
C TYR A 269 -4.48 -3.03 5.56
N ILE A 270 -4.64 -3.53 4.32
CA ILE A 270 -3.65 -3.38 3.27
C ILE A 270 -4.22 -2.46 2.20
N GLU A 271 -3.45 -1.45 1.83
CA GLU A 271 -3.75 -0.57 0.71
C GLU A 271 -2.50 -0.32 -0.14
N THR A 272 -2.61 -0.36 -1.46
CA THR A 272 -1.48 -0.15 -2.37
C THR A 272 -1.68 1.05 -3.28
N ASN A 273 -0.58 1.55 -3.84
CA ASN A 273 -0.61 2.58 -4.89
C ASN A 273 -0.97 2.03 -6.29
N TYR A 274 -1.69 0.90 -6.37
CA TYR A 274 -2.06 0.23 -7.60
C TYR A 274 -3.52 -0.25 -7.52
N ALA A 275 -4.43 0.72 -7.49
CA ALA A 275 -5.87 0.52 -7.49
C ALA A 275 -6.51 1.36 -8.59
N PHE A 276 -7.42 0.76 -9.34
CA PHE A 276 -8.17 1.39 -10.42
C PHE A 276 -9.44 0.58 -10.71
N ASN A 277 -10.41 1.25 -11.33
CA ASN A 277 -11.64 0.79 -11.96
C ASN A 277 -12.63 1.96 -11.88
N ASN A 278 -13.94 1.69 -11.92
CA ASN A 278 -15.00 2.69 -11.73
C ASN A 278 -15.86 2.48 -10.46
N ALA A 279 -15.35 1.76 -9.46
CA ALA A 279 -16.14 1.39 -8.28
C ALA A 279 -16.17 2.45 -7.17
N MET A 280 -15.28 3.47 -7.25
CA MET A 280 -15.11 4.51 -6.21
C MET A 280 -14.92 3.95 -4.79
N MET A 281 -14.37 2.73 -4.68
CA MET A 281 -14.21 1.99 -3.43
C MET A 281 -12.92 1.18 -3.48
N TYR A 282 -11.94 1.51 -2.65
CA TYR A 282 -10.59 0.91 -2.69
C TYR A 282 -10.64 -0.62 -2.75
N ARG A 283 -11.39 -1.29 -1.86
CA ARG A 283 -11.49 -2.76 -1.83
C ARG A 283 -11.95 -3.38 -3.16
N LEU A 284 -12.80 -2.68 -3.92
CA LEU A 284 -13.26 -3.14 -5.22
C LEU A 284 -12.27 -2.78 -6.33
N SER A 285 -11.47 -1.73 -6.13
CA SER A 285 -10.47 -1.21 -7.06
C SER A 285 -9.09 -1.84 -6.90
N ASP A 286 -8.80 -2.50 -5.78
CA ASP A 286 -7.54 -3.17 -5.51
C ASP A 286 -7.27 -4.28 -6.53
N GLN A 287 -6.06 -4.29 -7.09
CA GLN A 287 -5.60 -5.27 -8.08
C GLN A 287 -4.40 -6.09 -7.60
N THR A 288 -4.11 -6.01 -6.29
CA THR A 288 -2.84 -6.44 -5.72
C THR A 288 -2.94 -7.36 -4.52
N LEU A 289 -4.04 -7.29 -3.76
CA LEU A 289 -4.20 -8.02 -2.52
C LEU A 289 -4.76 -9.43 -2.76
N HIS A 290 -4.00 -10.46 -2.35
CA HIS A 290 -4.40 -11.85 -2.47
C HIS A 290 -4.37 -12.55 -1.12
N TRP A 291 -5.53 -13.02 -0.68
CA TRP A 291 -5.63 -13.94 0.46
C TRP A 291 -5.67 -15.37 -0.05
N LYS A 292 -4.61 -16.12 0.24
CA LYS A 292 -4.43 -17.50 -0.22
C LYS A 292 -4.60 -18.49 0.92
N THR A 293 -4.93 -19.71 0.53
CA THR A 293 -4.90 -20.86 1.42
C THR A 293 -3.45 -21.21 1.76
N ASP A 294 -3.21 -21.63 2.99
CA ASP A 294 -1.91 -22.17 3.40
C ASP A 294 -2.01 -23.67 3.68
N ARG A 295 -1.80 -24.48 2.64
CA ARG A 295 -1.80 -25.95 2.78
C ARG A 295 -0.64 -26.48 3.63
N SER A 296 0.37 -25.66 3.90
CA SER A 296 1.47 -26.06 4.79
C SER A 296 1.12 -25.86 6.27
N TYR A 297 0.03 -25.15 6.58
CA TYR A 297 -0.55 -25.06 7.92
C TYR A 297 -1.45 -26.27 8.20
N ALA A 298 -0.82 -27.42 8.44
CA ALA A 298 -1.52 -28.70 8.59
C ALA A 298 -2.28 -28.86 9.93
N SER A 299 -2.07 -27.96 10.89
CA SER A 299 -2.72 -27.95 12.20
C SER A 299 -4.03 -27.12 12.24
N GLN A 300 -4.44 -26.53 11.12
CA GLN A 300 -5.74 -25.86 11.01
C GLN A 300 -6.90 -26.85 11.16
N VAL A 301 -8.05 -26.38 11.67
CA VAL A 301 -9.24 -27.23 11.87
C VAL A 301 -9.97 -27.57 10.57
N ASN A 302 -9.72 -26.81 9.50
CA ASN A 302 -10.35 -27.01 8.20
C ASN A 302 -9.85 -28.32 7.56
N TYR A 303 -10.76 -29.27 7.30
CA TYR A 303 -10.38 -30.60 6.79
C TYR A 303 -9.63 -30.57 5.45
N ASP A 304 -9.90 -29.56 4.61
CA ASP A 304 -9.33 -29.45 3.26
C ASP A 304 -8.10 -28.53 3.19
N TYR A 305 -7.65 -28.02 4.34
CA TYR A 305 -6.56 -27.05 4.47
C TYR A 305 -6.79 -25.72 3.72
N ASN A 306 -8.04 -25.26 3.72
CA ASN A 306 -8.50 -24.13 2.92
C ASN A 306 -8.54 -22.77 3.65
N THR A 307 -8.04 -22.65 4.89
CA THR A 307 -8.09 -21.38 5.63
C THR A 307 -7.28 -20.27 4.91
N PRO A 308 -7.90 -19.12 4.56
CA PRO A 308 -7.27 -18.06 3.76
C PRO A 308 -6.45 -17.11 4.63
N CYS A 309 -5.30 -17.59 5.10
CA CYS A 309 -4.45 -16.90 6.08
C CYS A 309 -3.01 -16.69 5.59
N LEU A 310 -2.76 -16.84 4.29
CA LEU A 310 -1.52 -16.44 3.63
C LEU A 310 -1.78 -15.18 2.80
N LEU A 311 -1.24 -14.05 3.24
CA LEU A 311 -1.28 -12.79 2.50
C LEU A 311 -0.19 -12.81 1.43
N GLU A 312 -0.53 -12.46 0.19
CA GLU A 312 0.46 -12.08 -0.84
C GLU A 312 0.03 -10.77 -1.52
N VAL A 313 1.00 -9.87 -1.76
CA VAL A 313 0.76 -8.61 -2.48
C VAL A 313 1.52 -8.61 -3.82
N TYR A 314 0.79 -8.61 -4.93
CA TYR A 314 1.32 -8.50 -6.30
C TYR A 314 0.24 -8.10 -7.31
N PRO A 315 0.54 -7.30 -8.35
CA PRO A 315 -0.39 -7.05 -9.45
C PRO A 315 -0.76 -8.32 -10.22
N GLU A 316 -2.05 -8.52 -10.52
CA GLU A 316 -2.50 -9.70 -11.27
C GLU A 316 -2.04 -9.68 -12.74
N ASN A 317 -2.17 -8.52 -13.41
CA ASN A 317 -2.00 -8.36 -14.85
C ASN A 317 -0.78 -7.48 -15.20
N ALA A 318 0.39 -7.81 -14.65
CA ALA A 318 1.67 -7.20 -15.02
C ALA A 318 2.82 -8.21 -15.24
N PRO A 319 2.58 -9.38 -15.89
CA PRO A 319 3.66 -10.33 -16.09
C PRO A 319 4.60 -9.88 -17.22
N GLY A 320 5.92 -9.99 -17.05
CA GLY A 320 6.83 -9.94 -18.18
C GLY A 320 7.40 -8.56 -18.48
N ILE A 321 7.76 -7.82 -17.43
CA ILE A 321 8.53 -6.59 -17.57
C ILE A 321 9.97 -6.96 -17.94
N ASP A 322 10.40 -6.61 -19.15
CA ASP A 322 11.80 -6.72 -19.54
C ASP A 322 12.63 -5.62 -18.88
N LEU A 323 13.48 -6.01 -17.94
CA LEU A 323 14.35 -5.12 -17.19
C LEU A 323 15.72 -5.04 -17.88
N LYS A 324 16.00 -3.93 -18.56
CA LYS A 324 17.25 -3.76 -19.33
C LYS A 324 18.46 -3.54 -18.43
N PRO A 325 19.69 -3.70 -18.95
CA PRO A 325 20.92 -3.33 -18.23
C PRO A 325 20.85 -1.90 -17.70
N GLY A 326 21.11 -1.74 -16.40
CA GLY A 326 21.08 -0.46 -15.67
C GLY A 326 19.68 0.01 -15.25
N GLU A 327 18.60 -0.67 -15.64
CA GLU A 327 17.25 -0.28 -15.23
C GLU A 327 16.91 -0.77 -13.81
N ILE A 328 16.02 -0.01 -13.18
CA ILE A 328 15.44 -0.33 -11.87
C ILE A 328 13.93 -0.48 -12.02
N LEU A 329 13.41 -1.63 -11.64
CA LEU A 329 11.98 -1.84 -11.41
C LEU A 329 11.66 -1.50 -9.96
N THR A 330 10.61 -0.71 -9.73
CA THR A 330 10.03 -0.49 -8.39
C THR A 330 8.68 -1.20 -8.34
N SER A 331 8.43 -2.04 -7.34
CA SER A 331 7.14 -2.71 -7.16
C SER A 331 6.04 -1.74 -6.76
N VAL A 332 4.81 -2.25 -6.63
CA VAL A 332 3.77 -1.54 -5.88
C VAL A 332 4.26 -1.24 -4.46
N ARG A 333 3.78 -0.13 -3.89
CA ARG A 333 3.96 0.22 -2.48
C ARG A 333 2.71 -0.19 -1.73
N SER A 334 2.85 -1.09 -0.76
CA SER A 334 1.79 -1.44 0.19
C SER A 334 1.90 -0.60 1.45
N TYR A 335 0.75 -0.26 2.01
CA TYR A 335 0.55 0.38 3.30
C TYR A 335 -0.17 -0.63 4.20
N GLU A 336 0.48 -1.00 5.28
CA GLU A 336 0.07 -2.02 6.25
C GLU A 336 -0.35 -1.30 7.54
N LEU A 337 -1.64 -1.02 7.66
CA LEU A 337 -2.22 -0.36 8.82
C LEU A 337 -2.75 -1.41 9.80
N LEU A 338 -2.18 -1.48 11.00
CA LEU A 338 -2.67 -2.41 12.01
C LEU A 338 -3.93 -1.85 12.67
N LEU A 339 -4.98 -2.65 12.66
CA LEU A 339 -6.27 -2.29 13.21
C LEU A 339 -6.41 -2.87 14.62
N ASP A 340 -6.91 -2.07 15.54
CA ASP A 340 -7.02 -2.41 16.96
C ASP A 340 -8.45 -2.76 17.39
N SER A 341 -9.41 -2.75 16.45
CA SER A 341 -10.82 -2.99 16.73
C SER A 341 -11.59 -3.47 15.49
N TYR A 342 -12.68 -4.20 15.73
CA TYR A 342 -13.68 -4.55 14.72
C TYR A 342 -14.73 -3.45 14.50
N ASP A 343 -14.74 -2.41 15.32
CA ASP A 343 -15.69 -1.30 15.18
C ASP A 343 -15.52 -0.59 13.83
N ARG A 344 -16.62 -0.48 13.08
CA ARG A 344 -16.63 0.07 11.72
C ARG A 344 -16.15 1.53 11.70
N GLU A 345 -16.61 2.34 12.64
CA GLU A 345 -16.28 3.78 12.68
C GLU A 345 -14.81 3.98 13.05
N ARG A 346 -14.31 3.25 14.05
CA ARG A 346 -12.90 3.28 14.45
C ARG A 346 -11.98 2.89 13.29
N ARG A 347 -12.32 1.83 12.55
CA ARG A 347 -11.56 1.41 11.35
C ARG A 347 -11.60 2.48 10.25
N GLY A 348 -12.77 3.09 10.02
CA GLY A 348 -12.92 4.21 9.08
C GLY A 348 -12.04 5.40 9.47
N LEU A 349 -12.00 5.77 10.75
CA LEU A 349 -11.16 6.84 11.27
C LEU A 349 -9.66 6.52 11.16
N ALA A 350 -9.28 5.26 11.38
CA ALA A 350 -7.91 4.78 11.20
C ALA A 350 -7.44 4.93 9.74
N VAL A 351 -8.25 4.47 8.78
CA VAL A 351 -7.95 4.62 7.33
C VAL A 351 -7.91 6.10 6.93
N ARG A 352 -8.85 6.93 7.41
CA ARG A 352 -8.80 8.38 7.16
C ARG A 352 -7.55 9.02 7.74
N LYS A 353 -7.09 8.61 8.93
CA LYS A 353 -5.84 9.09 9.53
C LYS A 353 -4.61 8.63 8.75
N MET A 354 -4.64 7.42 8.19
CA MET A 354 -3.62 6.93 7.26
C MET A 354 -3.50 7.88 6.05
N TYR A 355 -4.59 8.16 5.33
CA TYR A 355 -4.57 9.09 4.19
C TYR A 355 -4.05 10.47 4.57
N ARG A 356 -4.52 11.06 5.68
CA ARG A 356 -4.02 12.36 6.13
C ARG A 356 -2.53 12.35 6.45
N THR A 357 -1.97 11.21 6.81
CA THR A 357 -0.55 11.04 7.12
C THR A 357 0.29 10.90 5.85
N ILE A 358 -0.09 9.98 4.96
CA ILE A 358 0.72 9.63 3.78
C ILE A 358 0.45 10.54 2.56
N ALA A 359 -0.69 11.21 2.56
CA ALA A 359 -1.18 12.08 1.49
C ALA A 359 -1.81 13.35 2.10
N PRO A 360 -1.01 14.25 2.71
CA PRO A 360 -1.52 15.41 3.45
C PRO A 360 -2.42 16.34 2.62
N TRP A 361 -2.21 16.41 1.30
CA TRP A 361 -3.06 17.16 0.37
C TRP A 361 -4.53 16.70 0.33
N THR A 362 -4.84 15.49 0.81
CA THR A 362 -6.24 15.02 0.99
C THR A 362 -7.00 15.82 2.05
N THR A 363 -6.31 16.66 2.82
CA THR A 363 -6.92 17.61 3.76
C THR A 363 -7.17 19.00 3.16
N SER A 364 -6.90 19.17 1.86
CA SER A 364 -7.35 20.35 1.12
C SER A 364 -8.84 20.26 0.90
N ASN A 365 -9.56 21.36 1.13
CA ASN A 365 -11.00 21.43 0.85
C ASN A 365 -11.39 22.85 0.42
N PRO A 366 -10.93 23.33 -0.75
CA PRO A 366 -11.29 24.65 -1.22
C PRO A 366 -12.80 24.74 -1.49
N ILE A 367 -13.40 25.91 -1.24
CA ILE A 367 -14.77 26.22 -1.65
C ILE A 367 -14.72 26.64 -3.11
N PHE A 368 -15.20 25.78 -4.03
CA PHE A 368 -15.07 26.02 -5.47
C PHE A 368 -16.40 26.03 -6.22
N MET A 369 -16.43 26.74 -7.34
CA MET A 369 -17.55 26.78 -8.28
C MET A 369 -17.18 26.02 -9.56
N HIS A 370 -18.05 25.12 -10.02
CA HIS A 370 -17.98 24.58 -11.38
C HIS A 370 -18.70 25.50 -12.36
N LEU A 371 -18.02 25.86 -13.45
CA LEU A 371 -18.56 26.69 -14.52
C LEU A 371 -18.54 25.95 -15.85
N VAL A 372 -19.66 25.99 -16.56
CA VAL A 372 -19.73 25.68 -17.99
C VAL A 372 -19.75 27.00 -18.75
N SER A 373 -18.70 27.27 -19.53
CA SER A 373 -18.52 28.54 -20.24
C SER A 373 -18.34 28.37 -21.75
N ARG A 374 -18.77 29.35 -22.53
CA ARG A 374 -18.57 29.45 -23.99
C ARG A 374 -17.64 30.57 -24.42
N LYS A 375 -17.39 31.57 -23.55
CA LYS A 375 -16.54 32.73 -23.82
C LYS A 375 -15.83 33.25 -22.57
N ASP A 376 -14.76 34.01 -22.77
CA ASP A 376 -13.87 34.52 -21.72
C ASP A 376 -14.58 35.46 -20.73
N GLU A 377 -15.59 36.22 -21.18
CA GLU A 377 -16.36 37.16 -20.34
C GLU A 377 -17.17 36.44 -19.26
N GLU A 378 -17.67 35.24 -19.55
CA GLU A 378 -18.37 34.41 -18.58
C GLU A 378 -17.41 33.94 -17.49
N VAL A 379 -16.18 33.58 -17.88
CA VAL A 379 -15.11 33.19 -16.93
C VAL A 379 -14.77 34.36 -16.00
N LYS A 380 -14.59 35.56 -16.54
CA LYS A 380 -14.30 36.76 -15.72
C LYS A 380 -15.44 37.11 -14.77
N THR A 381 -16.68 37.05 -15.26
CA THR A 381 -17.89 37.31 -14.45
C THR A 381 -17.97 36.32 -13.29
N ALA A 382 -17.72 35.03 -13.56
CA ALA A 382 -17.68 33.98 -12.56
C ALA A 382 -16.57 34.21 -11.52
N ILE A 383 -15.37 34.61 -11.95
CA ILE A 383 -14.26 34.96 -11.05
C ILE A 383 -14.66 36.13 -10.13
N ASP A 384 -15.26 37.19 -10.68
CA ASP A 384 -15.69 38.33 -9.87
C ASP A 384 -16.78 37.94 -8.86
N GLN A 385 -17.71 37.05 -9.24
CA GLN A 385 -18.70 36.51 -8.32
C GLN A 385 -18.08 35.65 -7.23
N CYS A 386 -17.13 34.77 -7.57
CA CYS A 386 -16.38 33.98 -6.60
C CYS A 386 -15.70 34.88 -5.57
N ALA A 387 -14.99 35.91 -6.04
CA ALA A 387 -14.30 36.88 -5.18
C ALA A 387 -15.28 37.66 -4.29
N ALA A 388 -16.44 38.05 -4.81
CA ALA A 388 -17.46 38.79 -4.05
C ALA A 388 -18.20 37.92 -3.00
N THR A 389 -18.20 36.60 -3.16
CA THR A 389 -18.97 35.67 -2.31
C THR A 389 -18.13 34.73 -1.46
N GLY A 390 -16.79 34.84 -1.54
CA GLY A 390 -15.86 34.09 -0.69
C GLY A 390 -15.52 32.68 -1.18
N TYR A 391 -15.75 32.38 -2.47
CA TYR A 391 -15.20 31.17 -3.08
C TYR A 391 -13.69 31.30 -3.25
N GLU A 392 -12.98 30.17 -3.20
CA GLU A 392 -11.53 30.09 -3.28
C GLU A 392 -11.06 29.63 -4.68
N ALA A 393 -11.91 28.95 -5.44
CA ALA A 393 -11.56 28.48 -6.78
C ALA A 393 -12.73 28.47 -7.78
N LEU A 394 -12.38 28.56 -9.06
CA LEU A 394 -13.25 28.34 -10.21
C LEU A 394 -12.72 27.16 -11.03
N ILE A 395 -13.54 26.14 -11.27
CA ILE A 395 -13.19 25.02 -12.15
C ILE A 395 -14.04 25.09 -13.42
N LEU A 396 -13.36 25.16 -14.57
CA LEU A 396 -14.00 25.10 -15.88
C LEU A 396 -14.39 23.65 -16.17
N SER A 397 -15.66 23.34 -15.93
CA SER A 397 -16.23 21.99 -15.93
C SER A 397 -16.46 21.44 -17.35
N PHE A 398 -16.88 20.18 -17.43
CA PHE A 398 -17.21 19.48 -18.66
C PHE A 398 -18.11 20.32 -19.58
N GLY A 399 -17.69 20.42 -20.84
CA GLY A 399 -18.39 21.22 -21.85
C GLY A 399 -17.97 22.69 -21.88
N SER A 400 -17.08 23.17 -21.00
CA SER A 400 -16.46 24.48 -21.17
C SER A 400 -15.57 24.54 -22.41
N HIS A 401 -15.43 25.73 -22.99
CA HIS A 401 -14.53 26.00 -24.12
C HIS A 401 -13.02 25.98 -23.77
N CYS A 402 -12.65 25.49 -22.59
CA CYS A 402 -11.26 25.27 -22.19
C CYS A 402 -10.73 23.98 -22.79
N ASN A 403 -9.83 24.11 -23.76
CA ASN A 403 -9.14 22.98 -24.35
C ASN A 403 -7.68 22.97 -23.90
N MET A 404 -7.37 22.13 -22.91
CA MET A 404 -6.00 21.97 -22.40
C MET A 404 -5.10 21.14 -23.35
N GLU A 405 -5.68 20.46 -24.34
CA GLU A 405 -4.93 19.70 -25.37
C GLU A 405 -4.49 20.57 -26.56
N ASP A 406 -4.97 21.81 -26.66
CA ASP A 406 -4.53 22.80 -27.65
C ASP A 406 -3.30 23.56 -27.13
N SER A 407 -2.14 23.24 -27.71
CA SER A 407 -0.84 23.80 -27.37
C SER A 407 -0.48 25.07 -28.17
N SER A 408 -1.41 25.60 -28.97
CA SER A 408 -1.16 26.82 -29.75
C SER A 408 -0.83 28.01 -28.84
N ALA A 409 0.07 28.88 -29.30
CA ALA A 409 0.48 30.07 -28.55
C ALA A 409 -0.73 30.97 -28.21
N ALA A 410 -1.73 31.05 -29.10
CA ALA A 410 -2.94 31.81 -28.87
C ALA A 410 -3.77 31.25 -27.69
N ASN A 411 -3.98 29.93 -27.63
CA ASN A 411 -4.72 29.30 -26.53
C ASN A 411 -3.98 29.47 -25.19
N ILE A 412 -2.67 29.24 -25.18
CA ILE A 412 -1.85 29.39 -23.97
C ILE A 412 -1.86 30.83 -23.46
N GLN A 413 -1.64 31.82 -24.33
CA GLN A 413 -1.66 33.23 -23.91
C GLN A 413 -3.04 33.66 -23.39
N LYS A 414 -4.12 33.17 -24.00
CA LYS A 414 -5.49 33.43 -23.54
C LYS A 414 -5.71 32.91 -22.12
N TRP A 415 -5.44 31.62 -21.89
CA TRP A 415 -5.67 31.01 -20.57
C TRP A 415 -4.71 31.53 -19.50
N LYS A 416 -3.48 31.87 -19.86
CA LYS A 416 -2.56 32.56 -18.96
C LYS A 416 -3.12 33.90 -18.47
N LYS A 417 -3.70 34.71 -19.37
CA LYS A 417 -4.33 35.99 -18.99
C LYS A 417 -5.53 35.79 -18.06
N LEU A 418 -6.34 34.75 -18.28
CA LEU A 418 -7.48 34.42 -17.42
C LEU A 418 -7.03 33.91 -16.05
N ALA A 419 -5.98 33.08 -15.98
CA ALA A 419 -5.38 32.67 -14.72
C ALA A 419 -4.82 33.86 -13.94
N GLN A 420 -4.08 34.75 -14.59
CA GLN A 420 -3.61 36.00 -13.97
C GLN A 420 -4.75 36.88 -13.46
N TYR A 421 -5.87 36.95 -14.19
CA TYR A 421 -7.07 37.66 -13.72
C TYR A 421 -7.67 37.02 -12.47
N ALA A 422 -7.80 35.69 -12.46
CA ALA A 422 -8.27 34.93 -11.30
C ALA A 422 -7.36 35.13 -10.08
N HIS A 423 -6.04 34.99 -10.27
CA HIS A 423 -5.05 35.18 -9.23
C HIS A 423 -5.02 36.60 -8.68
N GLY A 424 -5.19 37.61 -9.54
CA GLY A 424 -5.33 39.01 -9.12
C GLY A 424 -6.56 39.28 -8.23
N LYS A 425 -7.51 38.36 -8.21
CA LYS A 425 -8.71 38.37 -7.36
C LYS A 425 -8.63 37.37 -6.19
N GLY A 426 -7.51 36.66 -6.04
CA GLY A 426 -7.35 35.62 -5.03
C GLY A 426 -8.13 34.34 -5.32
N ILE A 427 -8.49 34.07 -6.58
CA ILE A 427 -9.24 32.89 -7.02
C ILE A 427 -8.32 31.91 -7.76
N GLN A 428 -8.26 30.66 -7.31
CA GLN A 428 -7.62 29.57 -8.05
C GLN A 428 -8.44 29.24 -9.31
N ILE A 429 -7.77 28.86 -10.40
CA ILE A 429 -8.45 28.44 -11.63
C ILE A 429 -8.08 27.00 -12.01
N GLY A 430 -9.10 26.23 -12.39
CA GLY A 430 -8.96 24.85 -12.79
C GLY A 430 -9.63 24.52 -14.12
N GLY A 431 -9.27 23.36 -14.66
CA GLY A 431 -9.83 22.84 -15.90
C GLY A 431 -10.16 21.36 -15.83
N TYR A 432 -11.28 21.00 -16.46
CA TYR A 432 -11.72 19.63 -16.67
C TYR A 432 -11.01 18.97 -17.85
N SER A 433 -10.61 17.72 -17.68
CA SER A 433 -10.17 16.85 -18.77
C SER A 433 -10.80 15.47 -18.65
N LEU A 434 -11.12 14.86 -19.79
CA LEU A 434 -11.55 13.47 -19.88
C LEU A 434 -10.43 12.65 -20.54
N PHE A 435 -9.81 11.73 -19.82
CA PHE A 435 -8.81 10.86 -20.42
C PHE A 435 -9.46 9.66 -21.15
N SER A 436 -10.08 8.76 -20.39
CA SER A 436 -10.68 7.51 -20.84
C SER A 436 -12.16 7.68 -21.21
N SER A 437 -12.88 6.58 -21.44
CA SER A 437 -14.30 6.55 -21.81
C SER A 437 -14.64 7.33 -23.10
N ARG A 438 -13.66 7.49 -23.99
CA ARG A 438 -13.83 8.03 -25.34
C ARG A 438 -13.03 7.21 -26.35
N LYS A 439 -13.46 7.22 -27.61
CA LYS A 439 -12.70 6.68 -28.74
C LYS A 439 -11.82 7.78 -29.33
N ILE A 440 -10.54 7.48 -29.57
CA ILE A 440 -9.62 8.39 -30.25
C ILE A 440 -9.43 7.95 -31.69
N SER A 441 -8.84 6.78 -31.89
CA SER A 441 -8.57 6.23 -33.22
C SER A 441 -8.25 4.74 -33.11
N ASP A 442 -8.38 3.99 -34.21
CA ASP A 442 -7.98 2.58 -34.23
C ASP A 442 -6.46 2.40 -34.00
N ALA A 443 -5.65 3.46 -34.19
CA ALA A 443 -4.21 3.45 -33.99
C ALA A 443 -3.77 3.84 -32.58
N ASP A 444 -4.67 4.41 -31.77
CA ASP A 444 -4.36 4.94 -30.43
C ASP A 444 -5.16 4.30 -29.30
N ASP A 445 -6.28 3.65 -29.64
CA ASP A 445 -7.15 2.96 -28.69
C ASP A 445 -6.56 1.61 -28.25
N VAL A 446 -6.96 1.16 -27.06
CA VAL A 446 -6.57 -0.14 -26.52
C VAL A 446 -6.93 -1.28 -27.48
N ILE A 447 -5.96 -2.15 -27.75
CA ILE A 447 -6.15 -3.36 -28.55
C ILE A 447 -6.51 -4.52 -27.64
N SER A 448 -7.68 -5.12 -27.86
CA SER A 448 -8.13 -6.28 -27.11
C SER A 448 -7.23 -7.50 -27.39
N PRO A 449 -6.73 -8.18 -26.35
CA PRO A 449 -5.96 -9.42 -26.53
C PRO A 449 -6.81 -10.55 -27.11
N LYS A 450 -8.14 -10.48 -27.03
CA LYS A 450 -9.05 -11.50 -27.56
C LYS A 450 -9.28 -11.37 -29.06
N THR A 451 -9.32 -10.14 -29.57
CA THR A 451 -9.73 -9.88 -30.97
C THR A 451 -8.59 -9.34 -31.84
N GLY A 452 -7.49 -8.85 -31.23
CA GLY A 452 -6.42 -8.18 -31.95
C GLY A 452 -6.83 -6.84 -32.58
N LYS A 453 -7.97 -6.27 -32.14
CA LYS A 453 -8.56 -5.02 -32.67
C LYS A 453 -8.93 -4.07 -31.53
N PRO A 454 -9.13 -2.77 -31.81
CA PRO A 454 -9.67 -1.83 -30.84
C PRO A 454 -10.98 -2.30 -30.21
N GLY A 455 -11.17 -1.96 -28.93
CA GLY A 455 -12.37 -2.27 -28.16
C GLY A 455 -12.15 -3.34 -27.09
N GLY A 456 -13.23 -3.78 -26.44
CA GLY A 456 -13.15 -4.69 -25.29
C GLY A 456 -12.52 -4.06 -24.05
N ALA A 457 -12.36 -2.73 -24.06
CA ALA A 457 -11.93 -1.92 -22.93
C ALA A 457 -13.07 -1.80 -21.90
N PHE A 458 -12.74 -1.34 -20.70
CA PHE A 458 -13.64 -1.21 -19.56
C PHE A 458 -14.91 -0.39 -19.90
N PHE A 459 -14.76 0.65 -20.73
CA PHE A 459 -15.86 1.51 -21.21
C PHE A 459 -16.28 1.21 -22.65
N GLY A 460 -16.03 -0.01 -23.14
CA GLY A 460 -16.25 -0.41 -24.53
C GLY A 460 -15.07 -0.03 -25.43
N ASN A 461 -14.77 1.27 -25.54
CA ASN A 461 -13.56 1.80 -26.19
C ASN A 461 -12.84 2.78 -25.24
N ALA A 462 -11.52 2.78 -25.29
CA ALA A 462 -10.69 3.71 -24.52
C ALA A 462 -9.34 3.93 -25.21
N PRO A 463 -8.74 5.13 -25.11
CA PRO A 463 -7.36 5.34 -25.52
C PRO A 463 -6.41 4.48 -24.70
N CYS A 464 -5.36 3.96 -25.35
CA CYS A 464 -4.23 3.43 -24.63
C CYS A 464 -3.35 4.58 -24.13
N PHE A 465 -3.03 4.63 -22.83
CA PHE A 465 -2.16 5.68 -22.28
C PHE A 465 -0.75 5.63 -22.92
N GLY A 466 -0.30 4.43 -23.31
CA GLY A 466 0.98 4.20 -23.97
C GLY A 466 0.99 4.44 -25.48
N SER A 467 -0.13 4.82 -26.10
CA SER A 467 -0.16 5.17 -27.53
C SER A 467 0.50 6.53 -27.79
N LYS A 468 0.70 6.87 -29.07
CA LYS A 468 1.23 8.19 -29.45
C LYS A 468 0.32 9.30 -28.95
N TRP A 469 -1.00 9.14 -29.11
CA TRP A 469 -1.96 10.09 -28.58
C TRP A 469 -1.94 10.15 -27.04
N GLY A 470 -1.89 9.01 -26.34
CA GLY A 470 -1.88 8.98 -24.86
C GLY A 470 -0.67 9.67 -24.25
N LEU A 471 0.52 9.46 -24.84
CA LEU A 471 1.74 10.16 -24.44
C LEU A 471 1.65 11.67 -24.76
N ALA A 472 1.12 12.03 -25.93
CA ALA A 472 0.93 13.43 -26.31
C ALA A 472 -0.10 14.13 -25.40
N TYR A 473 -1.17 13.44 -24.99
CA TYR A 473 -2.15 13.95 -24.04
C TYR A 473 -1.48 14.33 -22.72
N ARG A 474 -0.71 13.40 -22.12
CA ARG A 474 0.08 13.68 -20.91
C ARG A 474 0.94 14.91 -21.06
N ASP A 475 1.71 14.99 -22.15
CA ASP A 475 2.67 16.07 -22.37
C ASP A 475 1.99 17.42 -22.60
N LYS A 476 0.84 17.43 -23.29
CA LYS A 476 0.03 18.63 -23.48
C LYS A 476 -0.58 19.13 -22.17
N ILE A 477 -1.08 18.25 -21.31
CA ILE A 477 -1.57 18.64 -19.97
C ILE A 477 -0.42 19.26 -19.16
N LYS A 478 0.75 18.61 -19.11
CA LYS A 478 1.93 19.16 -18.43
C LYS A 478 2.32 20.53 -18.99
N TYR A 479 2.36 20.65 -20.31
CA TYR A 479 2.68 21.90 -20.99
C TYR A 479 1.67 23.00 -20.65
N PHE A 480 0.37 22.71 -20.71
CA PHE A 480 -0.68 23.69 -20.37
C PHE A 480 -0.47 24.24 -18.96
N PHE A 481 -0.39 23.38 -17.94
CA PHE A 481 -0.20 23.80 -16.55
C PHE A 481 1.11 24.55 -16.32
N ALA A 482 2.19 24.18 -17.01
CA ALA A 482 3.48 24.86 -16.92
C ALA A 482 3.46 26.26 -17.55
N GLN A 483 2.60 26.52 -18.53
CA GLN A 483 2.59 27.79 -19.27
C GLN A 483 1.50 28.77 -18.82
N THR A 484 0.36 28.26 -18.32
CA THR A 484 -0.82 29.05 -17.98
C THR A 484 -0.95 29.37 -16.50
N ASP A 485 -0.14 28.74 -15.64
CA ASP A 485 -0.21 28.86 -14.18
C ASP A 485 -1.53 28.36 -13.56
N PHE A 486 -2.29 27.51 -14.26
CA PHE A 486 -3.49 26.86 -13.70
C PHE A 486 -3.18 26.07 -12.42
N ASP A 487 -4.15 26.04 -11.50
CA ASP A 487 -3.98 25.51 -10.15
C ASP A 487 -4.58 24.10 -9.99
N ILE A 488 -5.73 23.85 -10.62
CA ILE A 488 -6.52 22.63 -10.37
C ILE A 488 -6.73 21.85 -11.67
N TRP A 489 -6.42 20.57 -11.63
CA TRP A 489 -6.77 19.62 -12.69
C TRP A 489 -7.90 18.71 -12.23
N GLU A 490 -9.06 18.86 -12.85
CA GLU A 490 -10.17 17.92 -12.67
C GLU A 490 -10.06 16.85 -13.77
N ASN A 491 -9.48 15.70 -13.40
CA ASN A 491 -9.37 14.56 -14.31
C ASN A 491 -10.53 13.59 -14.14
N ASP A 492 -11.37 13.50 -15.16
CA ASP A 492 -12.44 12.53 -15.27
C ASP A 492 -12.03 11.38 -16.20
N GLY A 493 -12.60 10.21 -15.96
CA GLY A 493 -12.24 8.98 -16.64
C GLY A 493 -10.73 8.70 -16.60
N PRO A 494 -10.10 8.59 -15.42
CA PRO A 494 -8.72 8.13 -15.35
C PRO A 494 -8.55 6.76 -16.00
N TYR A 495 -7.31 6.36 -16.30
CA TYR A 495 -6.98 5.02 -16.79
C TYR A 495 -7.63 3.95 -15.91
N PRO A 496 -8.55 3.13 -16.45
CA PRO A 496 -9.38 2.25 -15.65
C PRO A 496 -8.77 0.86 -15.44
N GLY A 497 -7.56 0.60 -15.95
CA GLY A 497 -6.88 -0.70 -15.85
C GLY A 497 -6.87 -1.55 -17.11
N ASP A 498 -7.23 -0.99 -18.27
CA ASP A 498 -7.29 -1.73 -19.53
C ASP A 498 -5.93 -2.27 -19.99
N VAL A 499 -5.85 -3.58 -20.25
CA VAL A 499 -4.70 -4.22 -20.88
C VAL A 499 -4.68 -3.95 -22.38
N CYS A 500 -3.51 -3.79 -22.97
CA CYS A 500 -3.37 -3.47 -24.39
C CYS A 500 -2.40 -4.43 -25.08
N ALA A 501 -2.89 -5.20 -26.06
CA ALA A 501 -2.08 -6.16 -26.81
C ALA A 501 -1.24 -5.53 -27.94
N SER A 502 -1.28 -4.21 -28.10
CA SER A 502 -0.52 -3.52 -29.15
C SER A 502 0.99 -3.62 -28.92
N ALA A 503 1.73 -4.10 -29.92
CA ALA A 503 3.19 -3.99 -29.96
C ALA A 503 3.66 -2.72 -30.70
N ALA A 504 2.72 -1.93 -31.26
CA ALA A 504 3.02 -0.71 -32.01
C ALA A 504 2.94 0.56 -31.14
N HIS A 505 2.33 0.48 -29.95
CA HIS A 505 2.24 1.60 -29.03
C HIS A 505 3.59 1.81 -28.33
N PRO A 506 4.19 3.01 -28.39
CA PRO A 506 5.56 3.23 -27.93
C PRO A 506 5.75 3.17 -26.40
N GLY A 507 4.66 3.28 -25.63
CA GLY A 507 4.72 3.35 -24.17
C GLY A 507 4.83 1.99 -23.45
N HIS A 508 4.64 0.89 -24.15
CA HIS A 508 4.76 -0.48 -23.62
C HIS A 508 5.18 -1.44 -24.73
N GLN A 509 5.65 -2.64 -24.40
CA GLN A 509 6.16 -3.59 -25.40
C GLN A 509 5.07 -4.52 -25.92
N GLY A 510 4.02 -4.74 -25.15
CA GLY A 510 2.90 -5.58 -25.55
C GLY A 510 1.94 -5.81 -24.39
N LEU A 511 1.21 -6.92 -24.46
CA LEU A 511 0.21 -7.27 -23.44
C LEU A 511 0.83 -7.35 -22.03
N ASP A 512 1.95 -8.06 -21.93
CA ASP A 512 2.70 -8.40 -20.72
C ASP A 512 2.93 -7.19 -19.79
N ASP A 513 3.44 -6.07 -20.33
CA ASP A 513 3.77 -4.88 -19.55
C ASP A 513 2.74 -3.75 -19.68
N SER A 514 1.73 -3.88 -20.54
CA SER A 514 0.79 -2.80 -20.89
C SER A 514 0.09 -2.19 -19.69
N GLN A 515 -0.44 -2.98 -18.76
CA GLN A 515 -1.21 -2.46 -17.63
C GLN A 515 -0.30 -1.69 -16.67
N TRP A 516 0.86 -2.28 -16.38
CA TRP A 516 1.87 -1.71 -15.50
C TRP A 516 2.36 -0.37 -16.03
N ARG A 517 2.80 -0.34 -17.30
CA ARG A 517 3.35 0.87 -17.92
C ARG A 517 2.32 2.00 -18.00
N GLN A 518 1.08 1.69 -18.36
CA GLN A 518 0.01 2.70 -18.41
C GLN A 518 -0.31 3.25 -17.02
N MET A 519 -0.34 2.40 -15.98
CA MET A 519 -0.55 2.86 -14.60
C MET A 519 0.62 3.70 -14.09
N GLU A 520 1.87 3.36 -14.40
CA GLU A 520 3.03 4.21 -14.08
C GLU A 520 2.93 5.58 -14.76
N MET A 521 2.54 5.65 -16.04
CA MET A 521 2.36 6.92 -16.75
C MET A 521 1.31 7.82 -16.08
N GLN A 522 0.19 7.25 -15.64
CA GLN A 522 -0.83 8.00 -14.92
C GLN A 522 -0.31 8.50 -13.57
N LYS A 523 0.36 7.64 -12.79
CA LYS A 523 0.95 8.03 -11.51
C LYS A 523 1.99 9.14 -11.68
N ASP A 524 2.80 9.07 -12.73
CA ASP A 524 3.81 10.09 -13.05
C ASP A 524 3.20 11.43 -13.48
N LEU A 525 2.03 11.40 -14.14
CA LEU A 525 1.29 12.63 -14.40
C LEU A 525 0.76 13.23 -13.10
N TYR A 526 0.17 12.41 -12.23
CA TYR A 526 -0.47 12.86 -10.98
C TYR A 526 0.53 13.36 -9.94
N ARG A 527 1.74 12.81 -9.92
CA ARG A 527 2.81 13.30 -9.04
C ARG A 527 3.48 14.58 -9.56
N TRP A 528 3.40 14.82 -10.87
CA TRP A 528 3.99 16.00 -11.50
C TRP A 528 3.10 17.23 -11.32
N LEU A 529 1.78 17.04 -11.41
CA LEU A 529 0.77 18.05 -11.08
C LEU A 529 0.73 18.27 -9.56
#